data_AF-A0A0D2F5A3-F1
#
_entry.id   AF-A0A0D2F5A3-F1
#
_cell.length_a   1.000
_cell.length_b   1.000
_cell.length_c   1.000
_cell.angle_alpha   90.00
_cell.angle_beta   90.00
_cell.angle_gamma   90.00
#
_symmetry.space_group_name_H-M   'P 1'
#
loop_
_entity.id
_entity.type
_entity.pdbx_description
1 polymer ?
#
loop_
_entity_poly.entity_id
_entity_poly.type
_entity_poly.pdbx_seq_one_letter_code
_entity_poly.pdbx_strand_id
1 'polypeptide(L)'
;MDSLAPTDEGISSLSQKSTTSTLVCYQDPAKDDVVDKWMKDTYANLEKVSVGIYAADYDKEQRLSRVMTDSALRKWLSIREKYDPKGLFTGHHGFASVLPENQLNRDSANRSKKDT
;
A
#
# COMPACT_ATOMS: atom_id res chain seq x y z
N MET A 1 -25.31 -28.36 8.88
CA MET A 1 -25.07 -27.02 8.33
C MET A 1 -23.67 -26.68 8.80
N ASP A 2 -22.68 -27.11 8.01
CA ASP A 2 -21.29 -27.06 8.43
C ASP A 2 -20.85 -25.60 8.52
N SER A 3 -20.47 -25.22 9.75
CA SER A 3 -19.79 -23.97 10.03
C SER A 3 -18.52 -23.94 9.20
N LEU A 4 -18.54 -23.18 8.10
CA LEU A 4 -17.32 -22.76 7.43
C LEU A 4 -16.47 -22.06 8.49
N ALA A 5 -15.45 -22.76 9.00
CA ALA A 5 -14.27 -22.07 9.52
C ALA A 5 -13.90 -20.99 8.50
N PRO A 6 -13.41 -19.80 8.91
CA PRO A 6 -12.98 -18.79 7.96
C PRO A 6 -11.78 -19.37 7.19
N THR A 7 -12.08 -20.04 6.08
CA THR A 7 -11.11 -20.65 5.18
C THR A 7 -10.49 -19.52 4.39
N ASP A 8 -9.17 -19.43 4.49
CA ASP A 8 -8.29 -18.74 3.58
C ASP A 8 -8.51 -17.22 3.46
N GLU A 9 -7.88 -16.45 4.36
CA GLU A 9 -7.34 -15.16 3.93
C GLU A 9 -6.46 -15.44 2.70
N GLY A 10 -6.99 -15.15 1.50
CA GLY A 10 -6.23 -15.20 0.26
C GLY A 10 -4.93 -14.41 0.45
N ILE A 11 -3.81 -15.00 0.04
CA ILE A 11 -2.45 -14.53 0.36
C ILE A 11 -2.16 -13.11 -0.17
N SER A 12 -3.03 -12.50 -0.98
CA SER A 12 -2.66 -11.37 -1.84
C SER A 12 -3.56 -10.14 -1.85
N SER A 13 -4.73 -10.12 -1.22
CA SER A 13 -5.60 -8.95 -1.35
C SER A 13 -6.50 -8.68 -0.16
N LEU A 14 -6.66 -7.38 0.14
CA LEU A 14 -7.68 -6.86 1.02
C LEU A 14 -9.08 -7.26 0.52
N SER A 15 -9.94 -7.74 1.40
CA SER A 15 -11.32 -8.07 1.05
C SER A 15 -12.08 -6.78 0.68
N GLN A 16 -12.60 -6.72 -0.54
CA GLN A 16 -13.29 -5.56 -1.09
C GLN A 16 -14.49 -5.99 -1.92
N LYS A 17 -15.58 -5.22 -1.88
CA LYS A 17 -16.79 -5.46 -2.69
C LYS A 17 -16.65 -4.95 -4.13
N SER A 18 -15.79 -3.97 -4.33
CA SER A 18 -15.54 -3.31 -5.62
C SER A 18 -14.16 -2.68 -5.63
N THR A 19 -13.61 -2.50 -6.83
CA THR A 19 -12.33 -1.80 -7.05
C THR A 19 -12.56 -0.63 -7.99
N THR A 20 -11.91 0.49 -7.73
CA THR A 20 -11.93 1.68 -8.58
C THR A 20 -10.54 1.95 -9.09
N SER A 21 -10.41 2.04 -10.42
CA SER A 21 -9.16 2.37 -11.11
C SER A 21 -9.42 3.51 -12.08
N THR A 22 -8.47 4.44 -12.16
CA THR A 22 -8.50 5.60 -13.04
C THR A 22 -7.21 5.57 -13.86
N LEU A 23 -7.35 5.46 -15.19
CA LEU A 23 -6.23 5.60 -16.11
C LEU A 23 -6.37 6.92 -16.85
N VAL A 24 -5.36 7.77 -16.75
CA VAL A 24 -5.31 9.07 -17.44
C VAL A 24 -4.28 8.98 -18.55
N CYS A 25 -4.72 9.19 -19.80
CA CYS A 25 -3.85 9.20 -20.97
C CYS A 25 -3.92 10.56 -21.65
N TYR A 26 -2.77 11.17 -21.91
CA TYR A 26 -2.64 12.45 -22.59
C TYR A 26 -1.33 12.48 -23.37
N GLN A 27 -1.24 13.37 -24.37
CA GLN A 27 -0.07 13.46 -25.27
C GLN A 27 0.88 14.61 -24.94
N ASP A 28 0.38 15.61 -24.22
CA ASP A 28 1.11 16.85 -23.94
C ASP A 28 1.90 16.72 -22.63
N PRO A 29 3.25 16.65 -22.66
CA PRO A 29 4.06 16.48 -21.46
C PRO A 29 3.98 17.69 -20.53
N ALA A 30 3.54 18.86 -20.99
CA ALA A 30 3.32 20.02 -20.12
C ALA A 30 2.21 19.80 -19.08
N LYS A 31 1.45 18.70 -19.20
CA LYS A 31 0.37 18.33 -18.27
C LYS A 31 0.80 17.39 -17.15
N ASP A 32 2.03 16.86 -17.18
CA ASP A 32 2.51 15.86 -16.21
C ASP A 32 2.27 16.31 -14.78
N ASP A 33 2.82 17.46 -14.38
CA ASP A 33 2.69 17.97 -13.01
C ASP A 33 1.23 18.20 -12.59
N VAL A 34 0.39 18.68 -13.51
CA VAL A 34 -1.02 18.98 -13.24
C VAL A 34 -1.82 17.69 -13.04
N VAL A 35 -1.58 16.69 -13.89
CA VAL A 35 -2.26 15.39 -13.81
C VAL A 35 -1.78 14.60 -12.60
N ASP A 36 -0.49 14.57 -12.32
CA ASP A 36 0.09 13.92 -11.14
C ASP A 36 -0.48 14.51 -9.85
N LYS A 37 -0.54 15.84 -9.77
CA LYS A 37 -1.15 16.51 -8.62
C LYS A 37 -2.62 16.15 -8.48
N TRP A 38 -3.38 16.18 -9.57
CA TRP A 38 -4.81 15.84 -9.55
C TRP A 38 -5.05 14.38 -9.13
N MET A 39 -4.26 13.43 -9.63
CA MET A 39 -4.32 12.02 -9.25
C MET A 39 -4.04 11.86 -7.75
N LYS A 40 -2.96 12.47 -7.26
CA LYS A 40 -2.58 12.44 -5.85
C LYS A 40 -3.69 12.98 -4.93
N ASP A 41 -4.24 14.15 -5.25
CA ASP A 41 -5.30 14.78 -4.45
C ASP A 41 -6.60 13.96 -4.48
N THR A 42 -6.96 13.41 -5.64
CA THR A 42 -8.16 12.59 -5.82
C THR A 42 -8.06 11.30 -5.00
N TYR A 43 -6.94 10.59 -5.11
CA TYR A 43 -6.74 9.34 -4.36
C TYR A 43 -6.53 9.55 -2.87
N ALA A 44 -5.99 10.70 -2.43
CA ALA A 44 -5.96 11.06 -1.01
C ALA A 44 -7.36 11.20 -0.40
N ASN A 45 -8.35 11.64 -1.19
CA ASN A 45 -9.75 11.68 -0.75
C ASN A 45 -10.42 10.31 -0.79
N LEU A 46 -10.17 9.52 -1.85
CA LEU A 46 -10.67 8.14 -1.95
C LEU A 46 -10.14 7.24 -0.83
N GLU A 47 -8.90 7.44 -0.39
CA GLU A 47 -8.26 6.64 0.67
C GLU A 47 -9.10 6.62 1.95
N LYS A 48 -9.77 7.73 2.29
CA LYS A 48 -10.60 7.87 3.51
C LYS A 48 -11.77 6.89 3.58
N VAL A 49 -12.21 6.37 2.43
CA VAL A 49 -13.33 5.43 2.29
C VAL A 49 -12.90 4.10 1.67
N SER A 50 -11.60 3.93 1.42
CA SER A 50 -11.02 2.73 0.82
C SER A 50 -10.40 1.83 1.88
N VAL A 51 -10.30 0.54 1.59
CA VAL A 51 -9.58 -0.41 2.45
C VAL A 51 -8.07 -0.48 2.16
N GLY A 52 -7.66 0.03 1.00
CA GLY A 52 -6.27 0.11 0.55
C GLY A 52 -6.15 0.25 -0.96
N ILE A 53 -5.04 -0.23 -1.52
CA ILE A 53 -4.68 -0.12 -2.94
C ILE A 53 -4.36 -1.49 -3.55
N TYR A 54 -4.61 -1.64 -4.85
CA TYR A 54 -4.12 -2.78 -5.61
C TYR A 54 -2.60 -2.76 -5.73
N ALA A 55 -1.96 -3.95 -5.63
CA ALA A 55 -0.50 -4.06 -5.56
C ALA A 55 0.23 -3.48 -6.78
N ALA A 56 -0.39 -3.57 -7.98
CA ALA A 56 0.21 -3.06 -9.21
C ALA A 56 0.18 -1.52 -9.30
N ASP A 57 -0.72 -0.87 -8.56
CA ASP A 57 -0.88 0.58 -8.55
C ASP A 57 -0.09 1.24 -7.39
N TYR A 58 0.66 0.45 -6.62
CA TYR A 58 1.41 0.95 -5.48
C TYR A 58 2.62 1.77 -5.91
N ASP A 59 2.65 3.02 -5.46
CA ASP A 59 3.81 3.91 -5.56
C ASP A 59 4.07 4.57 -4.20
N LYS A 60 5.22 4.22 -3.58
CA LYS A 60 5.65 4.74 -2.29
C LYS A 60 5.91 6.26 -2.29
N GLU A 61 6.21 6.85 -3.44
CA GLU A 61 6.45 8.29 -3.57
C GLU A 61 5.13 9.07 -3.63
N GLN A 62 4.05 8.43 -4.09
CA GLN A 62 2.72 9.04 -4.13
C GLN A 62 1.95 8.84 -2.83
N ARG A 63 1.85 7.60 -2.33
CA ARG A 63 1.09 7.28 -1.10
C ARG A 63 1.51 5.96 -0.45
N LEU A 64 1.39 5.93 0.87
CA LEU A 64 1.61 4.73 1.67
C LEU A 64 0.27 4.12 2.10
N SER A 65 -0.34 3.37 1.19
CA SER A 65 -1.60 2.66 1.42
C SER A 65 -1.37 1.17 1.67
N ARG A 66 -2.32 0.51 2.35
CA ARG A 66 -2.27 -0.94 2.57
C ARG A 66 -2.50 -1.67 1.25
N VAL A 67 -1.69 -2.71 1.00
CA VAL A 67 -1.86 -3.60 -0.16
C VAL A 67 -2.44 -4.96 0.26
N MET A 68 -2.14 -5.38 1.49
CA MET A 68 -2.55 -6.66 2.08
C MET A 68 -3.03 -6.43 3.52
N THR A 69 -3.71 -7.42 4.08
CA THR A 69 -3.94 -7.48 5.53
C THR A 69 -2.61 -7.66 6.27
N ASP A 70 -2.55 -7.32 7.55
CA ASP A 70 -1.29 -7.35 8.30
C ASP A 70 -0.73 -8.78 8.42
N SER A 71 -1.61 -9.76 8.64
CA SER A 71 -1.29 -11.20 8.64
C SER A 71 -0.72 -11.65 7.30
N ALA A 72 -1.39 -11.30 6.20
CA ALA A 72 -0.94 -11.63 4.85
C ALA A 72 0.40 -10.96 4.52
N LEU A 73 0.58 -9.70 4.89
CA LEU A 73 1.83 -8.96 4.68
C LEU A 73 2.99 -9.59 5.48
N ARG A 74 2.79 -9.97 6.74
CA ARG A 74 3.82 -10.67 7.53
C ARG A 74 4.22 -12.01 6.90
N LYS A 75 3.23 -12.81 6.48
CA LYS A 75 3.46 -14.08 5.79
C LYS A 75 4.19 -13.86 4.46
N TRP A 76 3.83 -12.83 3.73
CA TRP A 76 4.47 -12.47 2.48
C TRP A 76 5.93 -12.05 2.70
N LEU A 77 6.21 -11.20 3.70
CA LEU A 77 7.57 -10.80 4.06
C LEU A 77 8.46 -11.99 4.47
N SER A 78 7.92 -12.98 5.21
CA SER A 78 8.70 -14.18 5.57
C SER A 78 9.01 -15.08 4.36
N ILE A 79 8.09 -15.15 3.38
CA ILE A 79 8.36 -15.80 2.10
C ILE A 79 9.49 -15.06 1.37
N ARG A 80 9.47 -13.73 1.35
CA ARG A 80 10.51 -12.92 0.69
C ARG A 80 11.87 -13.10 1.35
N GLU A 81 11.94 -13.12 2.68
CA GLU A 81 13.19 -13.39 3.41
C GLU A 81 13.76 -14.77 3.07
N LYS A 82 12.91 -15.79 2.91
CA LYS A 82 13.35 -17.15 2.55
C LYS A 82 13.85 -17.28 1.10
N TYR A 83 13.15 -16.66 0.15
CA TYR A 83 13.39 -16.90 -1.29
C TYR A 83 14.13 -15.77 -2.01
N ASP A 84 14.13 -14.56 -1.46
CA ASP A 84 14.92 -13.41 -1.94
C ASP A 84 15.62 -12.68 -0.78
N PRO A 85 16.49 -13.38 -0.02
CA PRO A 85 17.17 -12.80 1.14
C PRO A 85 18.11 -11.63 0.77
N LYS A 86 18.52 -11.53 -0.50
CA LYS A 86 19.39 -10.46 -1.01
C LYS A 86 18.60 -9.25 -1.53
N GLY A 87 17.26 -9.33 -1.58
CA GLY A 87 16.40 -8.23 -2.02
C GLY A 87 16.60 -7.84 -3.48
N LEU A 88 16.73 -8.82 -4.38
CA LEU A 88 16.87 -8.57 -5.82
C LEU A 88 15.63 -7.89 -6.41
N PHE A 89 14.42 -8.20 -5.89
CA PHE A 89 13.19 -7.53 -6.33
C PHE A 89 12.75 -6.48 -5.32
N THR A 90 12.85 -5.21 -5.70
CA THR A 90 12.69 -4.07 -4.79
C THR A 90 11.34 -3.35 -4.90
N GLY A 91 10.49 -3.71 -5.86
CA GLY A 91 9.22 -3.00 -6.13
C GLY A 91 8.22 -3.02 -4.95
N HIS A 92 8.39 -3.94 -4.01
CA HIS A 92 7.58 -4.05 -2.79
C HIS A 92 8.12 -3.21 -1.62
N HIS A 93 9.26 -2.55 -1.79
CA HIS A 93 9.85 -1.72 -0.75
C HIS A 93 8.84 -0.63 -0.38
N GLY A 94 8.42 -0.62 0.89
CA GLY A 94 7.38 0.29 1.38
C GLY A 94 6.14 -0.43 1.92
N PHE A 95 5.86 -1.68 1.51
CA PHE A 95 4.72 -2.43 2.04
C PHE A 95 4.80 -2.57 3.56
N ALA A 96 5.97 -2.89 4.10
CA ALA A 96 6.17 -3.02 5.55
C ALA A 96 5.90 -1.72 6.33
N SER A 97 5.95 -0.54 5.68
CA SER A 97 5.76 0.74 6.36
C SER A 97 4.35 0.91 6.94
N VAL A 98 3.35 0.23 6.37
CA VAL A 98 1.96 0.32 6.82
C VAL A 98 1.63 -0.63 7.98
N LEU A 99 2.57 -1.48 8.41
CA LEU A 99 2.38 -2.32 9.59
C LEU A 99 2.34 -1.44 10.86
N PRO A 100 1.44 -1.72 11.83
CA PRO A 100 1.28 -0.89 13.02
C PRO A 100 2.56 -0.63 13.81
N GLU A 101 3.43 -1.64 13.97
CA GLU A 101 4.71 -1.52 14.67
C GLU A 101 5.69 -0.57 13.97
N ASN A 102 5.57 -0.41 12.65
CA ASN A 102 6.43 0.47 11.86
C ASN A 102 5.84 1.89 11.73
N GLN A 103 4.56 2.07 12.05
CA GLN A 103 3.92 3.39 12.14
C GLN A 103 4.23 4.09 13.46
N LEU A 104 4.17 3.36 14.59
CA LEU A 104 4.52 3.89 15.92
C LEU A 104 5.94 4.47 15.99
N ASN A 105 6.89 3.83 15.31
CA ASN A 105 8.27 4.29 15.22
C ASN A 105 8.42 5.59 14.41
N ARG A 106 7.58 5.78 13.37
CA ARG A 106 7.58 7.02 12.57
C ARG A 106 6.98 8.20 13.31
N ASP A 107 5.87 8.00 14.02
CA ASP A 107 5.22 9.07 14.78
C ASP A 107 6.06 9.51 15.99
N SER A 108 6.88 8.61 16.52
CA SER A 108 7.86 8.91 17.57
C SER A 108 9.05 9.70 17.01
N ALA A 109 9.58 9.29 15.86
CA ALA A 109 10.68 9.99 15.17
C ALA A 109 10.28 11.39 14.66
N ASN A 110 9.05 11.55 14.16
CA ASN A 110 8.54 12.85 13.69
C ASN A 110 8.24 13.81 14.86
N ARG A 111 7.85 13.31 16.03
CA ARG A 111 7.71 14.14 17.25
C ARG A 111 9.07 14.67 17.72
N SER A 112 10.08 13.81 17.79
CA SER A 112 11.43 14.22 18.21
C SER A 112 12.06 15.31 17.31
N LYS A 113 11.71 15.35 16.02
CA LYS A 113 12.20 16.39 15.08
C LYS A 113 11.45 17.72 15.16
N LYS A 114 10.30 17.75 15.84
CA LYS A 114 9.48 18.96 16.00
C LYS A 114 9.85 19.76 17.25
N ASP A 115 10.57 19.12 18.17
CA ASP A 115 11.06 19.66 19.44
C ASP A 115 12.54 20.12 19.36
N THR A 116 13.10 20.23 18.14
CA THR A 116 14.46 20.75 17.87
C THR A 116 14.38 21.87 16.84
#